data_AF-A0A8J9UIW4-F1
#
_entry.id   AF-A0A8J9UIW4-F1
#
_cell.length_a   1.000
_cell.length_b   1.000
_cell.length_c   1.000
_cell.angle_alpha   90.00
_cell.angle_beta   90.00
_cell.angle_gamma   90.00
#
_symmetry.space_group_name_H-M   'P 1'
#
loop_
_entity.id
_entity.type
_entity.pdbx_description
1 polymer ?
#
loop_
_entity_poly.entity_id
_entity_poly.type
_entity_poly.pdbx_seq_one_letter_code
_entity_poly.pdbx_strand_id
1 'polypeptide(L)'
;MLAVVVIFCLLYFCNVQGNGQVPEEDSYILNFDSPIYVCPDEESQKFIDTSQIAIGRHNETCSYMTGAISFLKGMQSTTMVEIIIEKEISGSFEMFASHEICNLCKELGDPESTYKDYLQHFGFPEVCPFEPNTFAVNDLVAHSKDLPINSVTVGRYQVTMNFIENPSSDCLDEKSFLACLKLDFIIEPM
;
A
#
# COMPACT_ATOMS: atom_id res chain seq x y z
N MET A 1 -11.17 9.37 7.86
CA MET A 1 -10.86 9.25 9.30
C MET A 1 -9.66 8.30 9.58
N LEU A 2 -8.76 8.09 8.60
CA LEU A 2 -7.43 7.49 8.84
C LEU A 2 -6.48 8.52 9.49
N ALA A 3 -6.65 9.79 9.14
CA ALA A 3 -5.91 10.91 9.72
C ALA A 3 -6.05 10.99 11.26
N VAL A 4 -7.19 10.61 11.85
CA VAL A 4 -7.44 10.79 13.29
C VAL A 4 -6.73 9.73 14.15
N VAL A 5 -6.61 8.50 13.66
CA VAL A 5 -5.90 7.42 14.39
C VAL A 5 -4.38 7.61 14.30
N VAL A 6 -3.88 8.03 13.14
CA VAL A 6 -2.47 8.43 12.95
C VAL A 6 -2.17 9.67 13.80
N ILE A 7 -3.05 10.67 13.86
CA ILE A 7 -2.90 11.85 14.72
C ILE A 7 -2.91 11.49 16.22
N PHE A 8 -3.73 10.54 16.68
CA PHE A 8 -3.74 10.14 18.10
C PHE A 8 -2.50 9.31 18.51
N CYS A 9 -1.97 8.46 17.63
CA CYS A 9 -0.67 7.82 17.85
C CYS A 9 0.48 8.84 17.85
N LEU A 10 0.40 9.88 17.01
CA LEU A 10 1.38 10.97 16.95
C LEU A 10 1.31 11.92 18.15
N LEU A 11 0.14 12.16 18.75
CA LEU A 11 0.02 12.97 19.98
C LEU A 11 0.70 12.32 21.20
N TYR A 12 0.82 10.99 21.23
CA TYR A 12 1.55 10.29 22.29
C TYR A 12 3.07 10.44 22.11
N PHE A 13 3.58 10.45 20.88
CA PHE A 13 5.00 10.66 20.59
C PHE A 13 5.42 12.14 20.60
N CYS A 14 4.55 13.07 20.18
CA CYS A 14 4.81 14.51 20.22
C CYS A 14 4.84 15.09 21.64
N ASN A 15 4.18 14.47 22.63
CA ASN A 15 4.24 14.94 24.03
C ASN A 15 5.43 14.38 24.83
N VAL A 16 6.16 13.39 24.31
CA VAL A 16 7.33 12.79 25.01
C VAL A 16 8.65 13.46 24.62
N GLN A 17 8.70 14.24 23.54
CA GLN A 17 9.88 15.03 23.18
C GLN A 17 9.51 16.49 22.99
N GLY A 18 9.49 17.23 24.10
CA GLY A 18 9.48 18.68 24.11
C GLY A 18 10.70 19.24 23.38
N ASN A 19 10.52 19.59 22.11
CA ASN A 19 10.90 20.88 21.53
C ASN A 19 10.50 20.87 20.05
N GLY A 20 9.53 21.71 19.73
CA GLY A 20 8.91 21.76 18.41
C GLY A 20 9.86 22.24 17.31
N GLN A 21 10.35 21.30 16.52
CA GLN A 21 10.80 21.54 15.16
C GLN A 21 10.17 20.46 14.27
N VAL A 22 9.20 20.87 13.46
CA VAL A 22 8.74 20.11 12.30
C VAL A 22 9.94 20.09 11.34
N PRO A 23 10.49 18.94 10.94
CA PRO A 23 11.57 18.90 9.96
C PRO A 23 11.06 19.49 8.65
N GLU A 24 11.84 20.38 8.03
CA GLU A 24 11.55 20.93 6.71
C GLU A 24 11.30 19.79 5.73
N GLU A 25 10.18 19.84 5.00
CA GLU A 25 9.76 18.84 3.99
C GLU A 25 10.83 18.62 2.90
N ASP A 26 11.82 19.51 2.79
CA ASP A 26 12.89 19.49 1.79
C ASP A 26 14.13 18.64 2.17
N SER A 27 14.14 17.96 3.32
CA SER A 27 15.33 17.20 3.78
C SER A 27 15.29 15.70 3.49
N TYR A 28 14.17 15.17 3.00
CA TYR A 28 13.94 13.73 2.90
C TYR A 28 13.10 13.38 1.67
N ILE A 29 13.37 12.23 1.07
CA ILE A 29 12.65 11.69 -0.09
C ILE A 29 12.04 10.33 0.22
N LEU A 30 10.88 10.06 -0.40
CA LEU A 30 10.23 8.76 -0.41
C LEU A 30 10.29 8.21 -1.84
N ASN A 31 10.84 7.01 -2.00
CA ASN A 31 10.95 6.35 -3.31
C ASN A 31 10.61 4.87 -3.23
N PHE A 32 10.24 4.31 -4.38
CA PHE A 32 10.13 2.86 -4.52
C PHE A 32 11.52 2.21 -4.49
N ASP A 33 11.66 1.17 -3.69
CA ASP A 33 12.87 0.34 -3.61
C ASP A 33 12.70 -0.97 -4.41
N SER A 34 11.47 -1.31 -4.81
CA SER A 34 11.15 -2.42 -5.71
C SER A 34 9.86 -2.20 -6.51
N PRO A 35 9.72 -2.77 -7.73
CA PRO A 35 8.42 -2.81 -8.40
C PRO A 35 7.45 -3.67 -7.58
N ILE A 36 6.13 -3.49 -7.72
CA ILE A 36 5.18 -4.39 -7.05
C ILE A 36 5.44 -5.84 -7.51
N TYR A 37 5.61 -6.75 -6.54
CA TYR A 37 5.88 -8.15 -6.79
C TYR A 37 4.91 -9.07 -6.06
N VAL A 38 4.68 -10.24 -6.64
CA VAL A 38 3.83 -11.28 -6.05
C VAL A 38 4.62 -12.02 -4.97
N CYS A 39 3.95 -12.37 -3.87
CA CYS A 39 4.57 -13.15 -2.80
C CYS A 39 5.01 -14.53 -3.32
N PRO A 40 6.09 -15.11 -2.76
CA PRO A 40 6.73 -16.32 -3.30
C PRO A 40 5.99 -17.61 -2.91
N ASP A 41 4.66 -17.58 -2.95
CA ASP A 41 3.78 -18.72 -2.69
C ASP A 41 2.97 -19.07 -3.95
N GLU A 42 2.62 -20.36 -4.06
CA GLU A 42 1.97 -20.91 -5.24
C GLU A 42 0.55 -20.36 -5.46
N GLU A 43 -0.15 -19.97 -4.39
CA GLU A 43 -1.52 -19.45 -4.47
C GLU A 43 -1.53 -18.05 -5.07
N SER A 44 -0.67 -17.16 -4.57
CA SER A 44 -0.48 -15.81 -5.08
C SER A 44 -0.04 -15.79 -6.54
N GLN A 45 0.93 -16.65 -6.92
CA GLN A 45 1.42 -16.74 -8.30
C GLN A 45 0.37 -17.26 -9.29
N LYS A 46 -0.63 -18.00 -8.82
CA LYS A 46 -1.78 -18.43 -9.64
C LYS A 46 -2.90 -17.39 -9.69
N PHE A 47 -2.83 -16.35 -8.87
CA PHE A 47 -3.87 -15.33 -8.75
C PHE A 47 -3.48 -14.03 -9.43
N ILE A 48 -2.25 -13.58 -9.27
CA ILE A 48 -1.77 -12.28 -9.76
C ILE A 48 -0.45 -12.47 -10.50
N ASP A 49 -0.26 -11.73 -11.60
CA ASP A 49 1.00 -11.58 -12.33
C ASP A 49 1.35 -10.08 -12.41
N THR A 50 2.54 -9.74 -11.92
CA THR A 50 3.09 -8.38 -11.89
C THR A 50 4.37 -8.24 -12.72
N SER A 51 4.69 -9.23 -13.57
CA SER A 51 5.92 -9.27 -14.36
C SER A 51 6.11 -8.08 -15.31
N GLN A 52 5.05 -7.32 -15.59
CA GLN A 52 5.07 -6.15 -16.47
C GLN A 52 5.25 -4.83 -15.71
N ILE A 53 5.38 -4.86 -14.38
CA ILE A 53 5.57 -3.66 -13.57
C ILE A 53 7.05 -3.32 -13.48
N ALA A 54 7.35 -2.04 -13.70
CA ALA A 54 8.70 -1.52 -13.59
C ALA A 54 8.72 -0.21 -12.80
N ILE A 55 9.87 0.05 -12.16
CA ILE A 55 10.19 1.37 -11.63
C ILE A 55 10.93 2.16 -12.71
N GLY A 56 10.40 3.33 -13.04
CA GLY A 56 11.08 4.37 -13.79
C GLY A 56 11.58 5.49 -12.86
N ARG A 57 12.33 6.43 -13.43
CA ARG A 57 12.78 7.65 -12.74
C ARG A 57 12.40 8.87 -13.55
N HIS A 58 11.74 9.84 -12.91
CA HIS A 58 11.53 11.15 -13.51
C HIS A 58 12.82 11.98 -13.46
N ASN A 59 13.59 11.83 -12.38
CA ASN A 59 14.86 12.54 -12.15
C ASN A 59 15.73 11.74 -11.15
N GLU A 60 16.75 12.38 -10.59
CA GLU A 60 17.68 11.75 -9.63
C GLU A 60 17.02 11.36 -8.30
N THR A 61 15.95 12.05 -7.90
CA THR A 61 15.34 11.94 -6.56
C THR A 61 13.90 11.41 -6.56
N CYS A 62 13.26 11.27 -7.72
CA CYS A 62 11.86 10.89 -7.86
C CYS A 62 11.72 9.69 -8.81
N SER A 63 11.22 8.59 -8.25
CA SER A 63 10.83 7.38 -8.95
C SER A 63 9.32 7.33 -9.21
N TYR A 64 8.93 6.60 -10.24
CA TYR A 64 7.53 6.31 -10.54
C TYR A 64 7.38 4.84 -10.93
N MET A 65 6.18 4.31 -10.76
CA MET A 65 5.84 2.94 -11.14
C MET A 65 4.86 2.95 -12.30
N THR A 66 5.16 2.13 -13.30
CA THR A 66 4.35 1.99 -14.52
C THR A 66 4.32 0.54 -14.97
N GLY A 67 3.32 0.18 -15.77
CA GLY A 67 3.18 -1.16 -16.33
C GLY A 67 1.77 -1.70 -16.19
N ALA A 68 1.66 -2.99 -15.87
CA ALA A 68 0.35 -3.64 -15.71
C ALA A 68 0.37 -4.74 -14.65
N ILE A 69 -0.73 -4.82 -13.89
CA ILE A 69 -1.04 -5.93 -12.97
C ILE A 69 -2.10 -6.80 -13.65
N SER A 70 -1.85 -8.10 -13.80
CA SER A 70 -2.82 -9.06 -14.32
C SER A 70 -3.41 -9.89 -13.19
N PHE A 71 -4.70 -9.76 -12.95
CA PHE A 71 -5.48 -10.63 -12.08
C PHE A 71 -5.92 -11.84 -12.90
N LEU A 72 -5.28 -12.98 -12.65
CA LEU A 72 -5.55 -14.26 -13.32
C LEU A 72 -6.85 -14.92 -12.83
N LYS A 73 -7.31 -14.51 -11.65
CA LYS A 73 -8.62 -14.85 -11.08
C LYS A 73 -9.41 -13.56 -10.81
N GLY A 74 -10.73 -13.65 -10.94
CA GLY A 74 -11.62 -12.52 -10.65
C GLY A 74 -11.69 -12.23 -9.15
N MET A 75 -11.98 -10.97 -8.81
CA MET A 75 -12.24 -10.56 -7.43
C MET A 75 -13.74 -10.60 -7.13
N GLN A 76 -14.08 -11.14 -5.97
CA GLN A 76 -15.46 -11.34 -5.54
C GLN A 76 -15.96 -10.14 -4.72
N SER A 77 -17.28 -10.03 -4.56
CA SER A 77 -17.93 -8.98 -3.74
C SER A 77 -17.46 -8.98 -2.27
N THR A 78 -16.97 -10.13 -1.84
CA THR A 78 -16.57 -10.53 -0.49
C THR A 78 -15.06 -10.48 -0.29
N THR A 79 -14.31 -9.94 -1.25
CA THR A 79 -12.88 -9.76 -1.11
C THR A 79 -12.57 -8.58 -0.18
N MET A 80 -11.79 -8.86 0.85
CA MET A 80 -11.16 -7.88 1.73
C MET A 80 -9.66 -7.78 1.41
N VAL A 81 -9.05 -6.65 1.81
CA VAL A 81 -7.60 -6.45 1.70
C VAL A 81 -7.04 -6.12 3.07
N GLU A 82 -6.03 -6.87 3.51
CA GLU A 82 -5.22 -6.52 4.66
C GLU A 82 -3.89 -5.94 4.18
N ILE A 83 -3.54 -4.77 4.69
CA ILE A 83 -2.30 -4.06 4.39
C ILE A 83 -1.44 -4.12 5.65
N ILE A 84 -0.24 -4.68 5.53
CA ILE A 84 0.76 -4.74 6.59
C ILE A 84 1.94 -3.88 6.15
N ILE A 85 2.36 -2.94 6.99
CA ILE A 85 3.52 -2.08 6.77
C ILE A 85 4.57 -2.47 7.79
N GLU A 86 5.73 -2.88 7.31
CA GLU A 86 6.87 -3.30 8.12
C GLU A 86 8.04 -2.36 7.86
N LYS A 87 8.81 -2.06 8.91
CA LYS A 87 10.03 -1.22 8.84
C LYS A 87 11.25 -2.08 9.15
N GLU A 88 12.32 -1.91 8.40
CA GLU A 88 13.60 -2.53 8.71
C GLU A 88 14.21 -1.90 9.98
N ILE A 89 14.38 -2.73 11.01
CA ILE A 89 15.03 -2.40 12.28
C ILE A 89 16.11 -3.46 12.54
N SER A 90 17.37 -3.03 12.56
CA SER A 90 18.52 -3.90 12.85
C SER A 90 18.63 -5.16 11.96
N GLY A 91 18.23 -5.06 10.69
CA GLY A 91 18.29 -6.15 9.71
C GLY A 91 17.08 -7.10 9.72
N SER A 92 16.05 -6.82 10.52
CA SER A 92 14.76 -7.51 10.49
C SER A 92 13.63 -6.52 10.19
N PHE A 93 12.61 -6.97 9.45
CA PHE A 93 11.39 -6.21 9.26
C PHE A 93 10.47 -6.40 10.48
N GLU A 94 10.10 -5.30 11.12
CA GLU A 94 9.18 -5.28 12.25
C GLU A 94 7.89 -4.56 11.86
N MET A 95 6.75 -5.05 12.33
CA MET A 95 5.45 -4.46 12.05
C MET A 95 5.39 -3.01 12.56
N PHE A 96 5.21 -2.08 11.63
CA PHE A 96 5.08 -0.65 11.89
C PHE A 96 3.61 -0.23 11.98
N ALA A 97 2.78 -0.72 11.05
CA ALA A 97 1.34 -0.49 11.04
C ALA A 97 0.63 -1.63 10.29
N SER A 98 -0.67 -1.79 10.53
CA SER A 98 -1.55 -2.60 9.70
C SER A 98 -2.89 -1.92 9.53
N HIS A 99 -3.59 -2.26 8.46
CA HIS A 99 -4.88 -1.69 8.11
C HIS A 99 -5.71 -2.69 7.31
N GLU A 100 -7.02 -2.75 7.56
CA GLU A 100 -7.92 -3.65 6.84
C GLU A 100 -8.98 -2.87 6.05
N ILE A 101 -9.23 -3.31 4.82
CA ILE A 101 -10.32 -2.88 3.97
C ILE A 101 -11.32 -4.03 3.90
N CYS A 102 -12.34 -4.00 4.75
CA CYS A 102 -13.30 -5.12 4.92
C CYS A 102 -14.15 -5.41 3.70
N ASN A 103 -14.42 -4.38 2.90
CA ASN A 103 -15.21 -4.51 1.68
C ASN A 103 -14.55 -3.67 0.58
N LEU A 104 -13.61 -4.27 -0.14
CA LEU A 104 -12.89 -3.58 -1.21
C LEU A 104 -13.84 -3.11 -2.31
N CYS A 105 -14.83 -3.93 -2.65
CA CYS A 105 -15.81 -3.61 -3.68
C CYS A 105 -16.62 -2.36 -3.38
N LYS A 106 -16.96 -2.13 -2.10
CA LYS A 106 -17.61 -0.90 -1.66
C LYS A 106 -16.70 0.31 -1.85
N GLU A 107 -15.42 0.19 -1.50
CA GLU A 107 -14.46 1.29 -1.64
C GLU A 107 -14.19 1.66 -3.11
N LEU A 108 -14.19 0.69 -4.03
CA LEU A 108 -14.01 0.94 -5.47
C LEU A 108 -15.13 1.80 -6.08
N GLY A 109 -16.36 1.61 -5.63
CA GLY A 109 -17.54 2.30 -6.16
C GLY A 109 -17.97 3.54 -5.37
N ASP A 110 -17.37 3.79 -4.19
CA ASP A 110 -17.76 4.92 -3.33
C ASP A 110 -17.02 6.20 -3.75
N PRO A 111 -17.72 7.24 -4.25
CA PRO A 111 -17.10 8.49 -4.67
C PRO A 111 -16.42 9.24 -3.51
N GLU A 112 -16.77 8.93 -2.27
CA GLU A 112 -16.21 9.50 -1.04
C GLU A 112 -15.17 8.57 -0.38
N SER A 113 -14.79 7.46 -1.05
CA SER A 113 -13.76 6.56 -0.54
C SER A 113 -12.45 7.29 -0.31
N THR A 114 -11.84 7.06 0.86
CA THR A 114 -10.51 7.59 1.18
C THR A 114 -9.40 6.96 0.37
N TYR A 115 -9.66 5.88 -0.37
CA TYR A 115 -8.69 5.20 -1.23
C TYR A 115 -8.77 5.65 -2.69
N LYS A 116 -9.78 6.45 -3.06
CA LYS A 116 -10.03 6.87 -4.44
C LYS A 116 -8.83 7.50 -5.12
N ASP A 117 -8.11 8.35 -4.39
CA ASP A 117 -6.90 9.03 -4.88
C ASP A 117 -5.75 8.05 -5.19
N TYR A 118 -5.74 6.87 -4.57
CA TYR A 118 -4.77 5.81 -4.88
C TYR A 118 -5.30 4.90 -5.98
N LEU A 119 -6.58 4.53 -5.91
CA LEU A 119 -7.24 3.65 -6.86
C LEU A 119 -7.20 4.21 -8.28
N GLN A 120 -7.24 5.52 -8.48
CA GLN A 120 -7.14 6.14 -9.82
C GLN A 120 -5.82 5.85 -10.55
N HIS A 121 -4.74 5.51 -9.84
CA HIS A 121 -3.46 5.13 -10.47
C HIS A 121 -3.49 3.72 -11.05
N PHE A 122 -4.44 2.91 -10.59
CA PHE A 122 -4.68 1.56 -11.06
C PHE A 122 -5.91 1.60 -11.97
N GLY A 123 -5.84 1.01 -13.15
CA GLY A 123 -6.97 0.94 -14.09
C GLY A 123 -8.12 0.04 -13.63
N PHE A 124 -8.35 -0.10 -12.32
CA PHE A 124 -9.38 -0.96 -11.75
C PHE A 124 -10.78 -0.53 -12.19
N PRO A 125 -11.71 -1.48 -12.33
CA PRO A 125 -13.08 -1.17 -12.68
C PRO A 125 -13.77 -0.48 -11.52
N GLU A 126 -14.65 0.48 -11.83
CA GLU A 126 -15.51 1.17 -10.84
C GLU A 126 -16.59 0.24 -10.25
N VAL A 127 -16.73 -0.98 -10.80
CA VAL A 127 -17.74 -1.96 -10.43
C VAL A 127 -17.07 -3.27 -10.02
N CYS A 128 -17.56 -3.84 -8.91
CA CYS A 128 -17.08 -5.06 -8.30
C CYS A 128 -18.29 -5.96 -7.96
N PRO A 129 -18.24 -7.30 -8.10
CA PRO A 129 -17.08 -8.13 -8.47
C PRO A 129 -16.61 -7.91 -9.92
N PHE A 130 -15.38 -8.32 -10.22
CA PHE A 130 -14.83 -8.25 -11.58
C PHE A 130 -14.14 -9.55 -11.99
N GLU A 131 -14.24 -9.87 -13.28
CA GLU A 131 -13.63 -11.04 -13.91
C GLU A 131 -12.10 -10.87 -14.07
N PRO A 132 -11.34 -11.96 -14.28
CA PRO A 132 -9.91 -11.89 -14.58
C PRO A 132 -9.59 -10.85 -15.66
N ASN A 133 -8.64 -9.96 -15.38
CA ASN A 133 -8.31 -8.87 -16.28
C ASN A 133 -6.91 -8.30 -16.00
N THR A 134 -6.41 -7.51 -16.94
CA THR A 134 -5.15 -6.77 -16.82
C THR A 134 -5.45 -5.29 -16.65
N PHE A 135 -4.90 -4.70 -15.59
CA PHE A 135 -5.08 -3.30 -15.24
C PHE A 135 -3.76 -2.55 -15.39
N ALA A 136 -3.81 -1.41 -16.07
CA ALA A 136 -2.66 -0.54 -16.20
C ALA A 136 -2.31 0.11 -14.85
N VAL A 137 -1.01 0.27 -14.59
CA VAL A 137 -0.48 1.12 -13.53
C VAL A 137 0.09 2.35 -14.21
N ASN A 138 -0.53 3.50 -14.01
CA ASN A 138 -0.19 4.74 -14.71
C ASN A 138 0.57 5.69 -13.78
N ASP A 139 1.88 5.76 -13.96
CA ASP A 139 2.80 6.72 -13.34
C ASP A 139 2.49 6.99 -11.86
N LEU A 140 2.38 5.89 -11.10
CA LEU A 140 2.20 5.97 -9.65
C LEU A 140 3.48 6.55 -9.05
N VAL A 141 3.37 7.62 -8.26
CA VAL A 141 4.49 8.27 -7.56
C VAL A 141 4.21 8.18 -6.06
N ALA A 142 5.19 7.72 -5.30
CA ALA A 142 5.07 7.70 -3.84
C ALA A 142 5.13 9.13 -3.29
N HIS A 143 4.18 9.49 -2.42
CA HIS A 143 4.04 10.86 -1.89
C HIS A 143 4.17 10.88 -0.36
N SER A 144 4.63 12.00 0.18
CA SER A 144 4.63 12.29 1.64
C SER A 144 3.27 12.23 2.34
N LYS A 145 2.18 12.12 1.57
CA LYS A 145 0.83 11.91 2.11
C LYS A 145 0.61 10.44 2.48
N ASP A 146 1.40 9.55 1.90
CA ASP A 146 1.25 8.10 2.01
C ASP A 146 1.94 7.61 3.29
N LEU A 147 3.10 8.19 3.62
CA LEU A 147 3.78 8.05 4.91
C LEU A 147 4.36 9.40 5.36
N PRO A 148 4.23 9.78 6.64
CA PRO A 148 4.89 10.96 7.18
C PRO A 148 6.41 10.86 6.98
N ILE A 149 7.01 11.83 6.31
CA ILE A 149 8.44 11.85 6.02
C ILE A 149 9.16 12.71 7.06
N ASN A 150 10.00 12.11 7.90
CA ASN A 150 10.82 12.78 8.90
C ASN A 150 11.98 11.88 9.36
N SER A 151 12.86 12.42 10.21
CA SER A 151 14.02 11.70 10.75
C SER A 151 13.69 10.38 11.46
N VAL A 152 12.49 10.24 12.05
CA VAL A 152 12.05 9.03 12.76
C VAL A 152 11.54 7.97 11.78
N THR A 153 11.03 8.40 10.62
CA THR A 153 10.54 7.51 9.55
C THR A 153 11.59 7.22 8.48
N VAL A 154 12.81 7.71 8.60
CA VAL A 154 13.93 7.26 7.75
C VAL A 154 14.11 5.75 7.89
N GLY A 155 14.30 5.07 6.77
CA GLY A 155 14.54 3.64 6.70
C GLY A 155 13.91 2.97 5.49
N ARG A 156 14.10 1.66 5.40
CA ARG A 156 13.48 0.80 4.40
C ARG A 156 12.20 0.18 4.95
N TYR A 157 11.23 0.04 4.09
CA TYR A 157 9.91 -0.44 4.42
C TYR A 157 9.46 -1.48 3.42
N GLN A 158 8.65 -2.40 3.90
CA GLN A 158 7.96 -3.38 3.10
C GLN A 158 6.46 -3.28 3.39
N VAL A 159 5.67 -3.12 2.34
CA VAL A 159 4.22 -3.27 2.38
C VAL A 159 3.86 -4.63 1.85
N THR A 160 3.05 -5.36 2.61
CA THR A 160 2.39 -6.59 2.19
C THR A 160 0.90 -6.31 2.07
N MET A 161 0.31 -6.61 0.92
CA MET A 161 -1.14 -6.53 0.66
C MET A 161 -1.68 -7.95 0.48
N ASN A 162 -2.42 -8.43 1.47
CA ASN A 162 -3.09 -9.72 1.43
C ASN A 162 -4.53 -9.55 0.92
N PHE A 163 -4.85 -10.23 -0.18
CA PHE A 163 -6.21 -10.41 -0.64
C PHE A 163 -6.80 -11.62 0.07
N ILE A 164 -7.95 -11.41 0.70
CA ILE A 164 -8.59 -12.41 1.54
C ILE A 164 -10.07 -12.46 1.16
N GLU A 165 -10.61 -13.66 1.07
CA GLU A 165 -12.04 -13.90 0.96
C GLU A 165 -12.64 -13.86 2.36
N ASN A 166 -13.63 -12.98 2.57
CA ASN A 166 -14.40 -12.88 3.79
C ASN A 166 -15.90 -12.79 3.46
N PRO A 167 -16.65 -13.91 3.59
CA PRO A 167 -18.06 -13.97 3.18
C PRO A 167 -18.97 -12.93 3.84
N SER A 168 -18.64 -12.53 5.06
CA SER A 168 -19.36 -11.51 5.84
C SER A 168 -18.99 -10.08 5.46
N SER A 169 -17.84 -9.86 4.80
CA SER A 169 -17.30 -8.54 4.44
C SER A 169 -17.18 -7.57 5.63
N ASP A 170 -16.92 -8.10 6.82
CA ASP A 170 -16.88 -7.36 8.09
C ASP A 170 -15.50 -7.38 8.76
N CYS A 171 -14.49 -7.97 8.10
CA CYS A 171 -13.15 -8.22 8.65
C CYS A 171 -13.13 -9.17 9.86
N LEU A 172 -14.23 -9.84 10.19
CA LEU A 172 -14.31 -10.78 11.30
C LEU A 172 -14.06 -12.21 10.82
N ASP A 173 -14.55 -13.20 11.56
CA ASP A 173 -14.24 -14.62 11.39
C ASP A 173 -14.45 -15.13 9.94
N GLU A 174 -13.84 -16.27 9.62
CA GLU A 174 -13.84 -16.91 8.28
C GLU A 174 -13.09 -16.10 7.20
N LYS A 175 -11.79 -15.96 7.40
CA LYS A 175 -10.84 -15.40 6.43
C LYS A 175 -10.16 -16.52 5.66
N SER A 176 -10.28 -16.52 4.34
CA SER A 176 -9.53 -17.43 3.45
C SER A 176 -8.57 -16.64 2.57
N PHE A 177 -7.29 -16.93 2.68
CA PHE A 177 -6.26 -16.28 1.87
C PHE A 177 -6.49 -16.53 0.36
N LEU A 178 -6.29 -15.51 -0.46
CA LEU A 178 -6.42 -15.59 -1.91
C LEU A 178 -5.09 -15.34 -2.62
N ALA A 179 -4.41 -14.25 -2.26
CA ALA A 179 -3.17 -13.80 -2.88
C ALA A 179 -2.45 -12.76 -2.02
N CYS A 180 -1.19 -12.53 -2.31
CA CYS A 180 -0.34 -11.56 -1.64
C CYS A 180 0.51 -10.80 -2.66
N LEU A 181 0.50 -9.47 -2.53
CA LEU A 181 1.39 -8.55 -3.22
C LEU A 181 2.32 -7.88 -2.22
N LYS A 182 3.51 -7.54 -2.67
CA LYS A 182 4.48 -6.76 -1.91
C LYS A 182 5.01 -5.58 -2.70
N LEU A 183 5.38 -4.55 -1.95
CA LEU A 183 5.98 -3.32 -2.44
C LEU A 183 7.00 -2.85 -1.41
N ASP A 184 8.22 -2.56 -1.84
CA ASP A 184 9.22 -1.97 -0.96
C ASP A 184 9.42 -0.49 -1.30
N PHE A 185 9.60 0.32 -0.26
CA PHE A 185 9.93 1.74 -0.40
C PHE A 185 10.99 2.15 0.64
N ILE A 186 11.66 3.25 0.34
CA ILE A 186 12.71 3.82 1.17
C ILE A 186 12.41 5.27 1.46
N ILE A 187 12.59 5.66 2.72
CA ILE A 187 12.67 7.05 3.14
C ILE A 187 14.12 7.34 3.48
N GLU A 188 14.73 8.26 2.75
CA GLU A 188 16.15 8.62 2.92
C GLU A 188 16.35 10.14 2.91
N PRO A 189 17.44 10.64 3.53
CA PRO A 189 17.82 12.04 3.40
C PRO A 189 18.11 12.41 1.94
N MET A 190 17.76 13.64 1.54
CA MET A 190 18.18 14.22 0.26
C MET A 190 19.68 14.53 0.21
#